data_AF-A0A662USG5-F1
#
_entry.id   AF-A0A662USG5-F1
#
_cell.length_a   1.000
_cell.length_b   1.000
_cell.length_c   1.000
_cell.angle_alpha   90.00
_cell.angle_beta   90.00
_cell.angle_gamma   90.00
#
_symmetry.space_group_name_H-M   'P 1'
#
loop_
_entity.id
_entity.type
_entity.pdbx_description
1 polymer ?
#
loop_
_entity_poly.entity_id
_entity_poly.type
_entity_poly.pdbx_seq_one_letter_code
_entity_poly.pdbx_strand_id
1 'polypeptide(L)'
;MVSITRRVESIKRSPRMFALRLWSYFRRGHSTYLVFLMSFANFVVIQYRLLIEYIPVLKLVFSSLAAFAITFFLVYVPLAVVIGWLDYEKLAVPVDTALAAKASPWVKDIARALIMIAEGRNGEAIEVLKKWAE
;
A
#
# COMPACT_ATOMS: atom_id res chain seq x y z
N MET A 1 -14.48 -30.72 -1.15
CA MET A 1 -13.06 -30.33 -1.30
C MET A 1 -12.58 -30.33 -2.75
N VAL A 2 -12.81 -31.38 -3.54
CA VAL A 2 -12.33 -31.50 -4.95
C VAL A 2 -12.95 -30.48 -5.93
N SER A 3 -14.17 -30.00 -5.69
CA SER A 3 -14.86 -29.05 -6.59
C SER A 3 -14.31 -27.62 -6.51
N ILE A 4 -13.87 -27.18 -5.33
CA ILE A 4 -13.35 -25.82 -5.08
C ILE A 4 -11.98 -25.66 -5.77
N THR A 5 -11.10 -26.66 -5.62
CA THR A 5 -9.77 -26.66 -6.23
C THR A 5 -9.85 -26.55 -7.76
N ARG A 6 -10.77 -27.29 -8.41
CA ARG A 6 -10.97 -27.22 -9.87
C ARG A 6 -11.44 -25.84 -10.36
N ARG A 7 -12.25 -25.12 -9.57
CA ARG A 7 -12.75 -23.77 -9.91
C ARG A 7 -11.65 -22.70 -9.78
N VAL A 8 -10.84 -22.78 -8.74
CA VAL A 8 -9.66 -21.91 -8.55
C VAL A 8 -8.65 -22.10 -9.70
N GLU A 9 -8.51 -23.34 -10.19
CA GLU A 9 -7.66 -23.66 -11.34
C GLU A 9 -8.21 -23.15 -12.68
N SER A 10 -9.53 -23.15 -12.88
CA SER A 10 -10.14 -22.60 -14.10
C SER A 10 -10.05 -21.06 -14.15
N ILE A 11 -10.18 -20.38 -13.01
CA ILE A 11 -9.92 -18.93 -12.88
C ILE A 11 -8.46 -18.59 -13.19
N LYS A 12 -7.51 -19.49 -12.92
CA LYS A 12 -6.10 -19.34 -13.33
C LYS A 12 -5.90 -19.38 -14.85
N ARG A 13 -6.74 -20.09 -15.61
CA ARG A 13 -6.56 -20.35 -17.05
C ARG A 13 -7.34 -19.43 -18.01
N SER A 14 -8.17 -18.51 -17.52
CA SER A 14 -8.89 -17.61 -18.44
C SER A 14 -7.99 -16.45 -18.93
N PRO A 15 -7.94 -16.16 -20.24
CA PRO A 15 -7.06 -15.14 -20.80
C PRO A 15 -7.40 -13.74 -20.27
N ARG A 16 -8.68 -13.46 -20.00
CA ARG A 16 -9.13 -12.22 -19.37
C ARG A 16 -8.58 -12.06 -17.94
N MET A 17 -8.62 -13.11 -17.11
CA MET A 17 -8.09 -13.03 -15.74
C MET A 17 -6.56 -12.96 -15.73
N PHE A 18 -5.89 -13.56 -16.70
CA PHE A 18 -4.45 -13.39 -16.90
C PHE A 18 -4.10 -11.92 -17.22
N ALA A 19 -4.79 -11.30 -18.18
CA ALA A 19 -4.60 -9.89 -18.52
C ALA A 19 -4.90 -8.96 -17.32
N LEU A 20 -5.98 -9.21 -16.58
CA LEU A 20 -6.31 -8.45 -15.37
C LEU A 20 -5.24 -8.59 -14.27
N ARG A 21 -4.67 -9.79 -14.09
CA ARG A 21 -3.56 -10.01 -13.17
C ARG A 21 -2.31 -9.25 -13.61
N LEU A 22 -1.95 -9.33 -14.89
CA LEU A 22 -0.81 -8.60 -15.43
C LEU A 22 -0.99 -7.09 -15.29
N TRP A 23 -2.20 -6.57 -15.56
CA TRP A 23 -2.54 -5.17 -15.34
C TRP A 23 -2.44 -4.76 -13.87
N SER A 24 -2.86 -5.64 -12.95
CA SER A 24 -2.70 -5.40 -11.51
C SER A 24 -1.23 -5.35 -11.10
N TYR A 25 -0.40 -6.26 -11.61
CA TYR A 25 1.04 -6.27 -11.36
C TYR A 25 1.72 -5.02 -11.93
N PHE A 26 1.38 -4.64 -13.16
CA PHE A 26 1.87 -3.42 -13.79
C PHE A 26 1.51 -2.18 -12.97
N ARG A 27 0.23 -1.98 -12.63
CA ARG A 27 -0.19 -0.83 -11.81
C ARG A 27 0.51 -0.81 -10.46
N ARG A 28 0.62 -1.95 -9.79
CA ARG A 28 1.32 -2.03 -8.50
C ARG A 28 2.79 -1.64 -8.64
N GLY A 29 3.49 -2.20 -9.62
CA GLY A 29 4.90 -1.91 -9.85
C GLY A 29 5.14 -0.44 -10.26
N HIS A 30 4.35 0.05 -11.21
CA HIS A 30 4.45 1.41 -11.72
C HIS A 30 4.10 2.43 -10.63
N SER A 31 2.93 2.32 -9.99
CA SER A 31 2.47 3.31 -9.01
C SER A 31 3.30 3.31 -7.73
N THR A 32 3.79 2.16 -7.27
CA THR A 32 4.50 2.08 -5.98
C THR A 32 5.97 2.45 -6.12
N TYR A 33 6.64 2.01 -7.20
CA TYR A 33 8.10 2.13 -7.31
C TYR A 33 8.53 3.10 -8.40
N LEU A 34 8.00 2.98 -9.62
CA LEU A 34 8.45 3.79 -10.75
C LEU A 34 8.00 5.25 -10.60
N VAL A 35 6.73 5.48 -10.29
CA VAL A 35 6.20 6.83 -10.03
C VAL A 35 6.90 7.45 -8.83
N PHE A 36 7.08 6.69 -7.75
CA PHE A 36 7.81 7.15 -6.56
C PHE A 36 9.21 7.69 -6.92
N LEU A 37 10.03 6.89 -7.62
CA LEU A 37 11.36 7.31 -8.03
C LEU A 37 11.33 8.49 -9.00
N MET A 38 10.44 8.45 -9.99
CA MET A 38 10.26 9.51 -10.98
C MET A 38 9.83 10.83 -10.34
N SER A 39 8.95 10.78 -9.32
CA SER A 39 8.52 11.95 -8.56
C SER A 39 9.69 12.60 -7.83
N PHE A 40 10.57 11.83 -7.18
CA PHE A 40 11.78 12.41 -6.57
C PHE A 40 12.74 13.00 -7.60
N ALA A 41 13.01 12.28 -8.68
CA ALA A 41 13.90 12.77 -9.72
C ALA A 41 13.39 14.09 -10.30
N ASN A 42 12.10 14.16 -10.64
CA ASN A 42 11.46 15.37 -11.15
C ASN A 42 11.45 16.48 -10.10
N PHE A 43 11.10 16.19 -8.86
CA PHE A 43 11.10 17.17 -7.78
C PHE A 43 12.49 17.77 -7.58
N VAL A 44 13.52 16.94 -7.48
CA VAL A 44 14.91 17.40 -7.31
C VAL A 44 15.34 18.29 -8.47
N VAL A 45 15.07 17.88 -9.71
CA VAL A 45 15.44 18.68 -10.90
C VAL A 45 14.68 20.00 -10.95
N ILE A 46 13.35 19.97 -10.76
CA ILE A 46 12.50 21.16 -10.82
C ILE A 46 12.86 22.14 -9.70
N GLN A 47 13.00 21.67 -8.46
CA GLN A 47 13.36 22.54 -7.33
C GLN A 47 14.75 23.12 -7.52
N TYR A 48 15.70 22.33 -7.99
CA TYR A 48 17.04 22.84 -8.24
C TYR A 48 17.04 23.93 -9.32
N ARG A 49 16.43 23.65 -10.48
CA ARG A 49 16.41 24.57 -11.62
C ARG A 49 15.58 25.82 -11.36
N LEU A 50 14.41 25.71 -10.74
CA LEU A 50 13.48 26.82 -10.60
C LEU A 50 13.64 27.60 -9.29
N LEU A 51 14.20 27.00 -8.24
CA LEU A 51 14.36 27.65 -6.93
C LEU A 51 15.83 27.89 -6.59
N ILE A 52 16.65 26.82 -6.57
CA ILE A 52 18.03 26.90 -6.08
C ILE A 52 18.90 27.76 -6.99
N GLU A 53 18.80 27.61 -8.32
CA GLU A 53 19.60 28.40 -9.27
C GLU A 53 19.25 29.90 -9.27
N TYR A 54 18.03 30.25 -8.88
CA TYR A 54 17.52 31.62 -8.89
C TYR A 54 17.73 32.37 -7.56
N ILE A 55 17.90 31.65 -6.44
CA ILE A 55 18.15 32.26 -5.12
C ILE A 55 19.65 32.20 -4.81
N PRO A 56 20.38 33.34 -4.80
CA PRO A 56 21.84 33.36 -4.67
C PRO A 56 22.37 32.63 -3.43
N VAL A 57 21.69 32.80 -2.28
CA VAL A 57 22.08 32.12 -1.03
C VAL A 57 22.00 30.60 -1.16
N LEU A 58 20.95 30.08 -1.78
CA LEU A 58 20.78 28.64 -1.96
C LEU A 58 21.77 28.07 -2.97
N LYS A 59 22.07 28.80 -4.05
CA LYS A 59 23.07 28.42 -5.04
C LYS A 59 24.49 28.33 -4.47
N LEU A 60 24.82 29.21 -3.52
CA LEU A 60 26.11 29.14 -2.81
C LEU A 60 26.22 27.87 -1.97
N VAL A 61 25.15 27.50 -1.25
CA VAL A 61 25.11 26.29 -0.42
C VAL A 61 25.07 25.02 -1.27
N PHE A 62 24.27 25.02 -2.33
CA PHE A 62 24.06 23.88 -3.22
C PHE A 62 24.63 24.18 -4.60
N SER A 63 25.95 24.08 -4.71
CA SER A 63 26.69 24.46 -5.91
C SER A 63 26.46 23.54 -7.12
N SER A 64 25.84 22.37 -6.92
CA SER A 64 25.48 21.45 -8.00
C SER A 64 24.17 20.71 -7.72
N LEU A 65 23.52 20.25 -8.79
CA LEU A 65 22.32 19.39 -8.72
C LEU A 65 22.60 18.13 -7.89
N ALA A 66 23.79 17.52 -8.06
CA ALA A 66 24.17 16.31 -7.35
C ALA A 66 24.31 16.56 -5.83
N ALA A 67 24.95 17.68 -5.45
CA ALA A 67 25.08 18.06 -4.04
C ALA A 67 23.71 18.32 -3.38
N PHE A 68 22.80 18.98 -4.11
CA PHE A 68 21.42 19.16 -3.66
C PHE A 68 20.68 17.82 -3.52
N ALA A 69 20.76 16.95 -4.53
CA ALA A 69 20.10 15.65 -4.51
C ALA A 69 20.54 14.78 -3.32
N ILE A 70 21.85 14.67 -3.10
CA ILE A 70 22.42 13.89 -1.99
C ILE A 70 21.92 14.45 -0.65
N THR A 71 22.02 15.77 -0.45
CA THR A 71 21.58 16.41 0.80
C THR A 71 20.08 16.25 1.01
N PHE A 72 19.28 16.40 -0.06
CA PHE A 72 17.85 16.20 -0.02
C PHE A 72 17.51 14.79 0.45
N PHE A 73 18.10 13.74 -0.12
CA PHE A 73 17.81 12.36 0.32
C PHE A 73 18.30 12.08 1.74
N LEU A 74 19.45 12.62 2.14
CA LEU A 74 19.98 12.46 3.51
C LEU A 74 19.07 13.08 4.58
N VAL A 75 18.32 14.14 4.25
CA VAL A 75 17.39 14.79 5.20
C VAL A 75 15.98 14.24 5.05
N TYR A 76 15.50 14.12 3.82
CA TYR A 76 14.13 13.73 3.52
C TYR A 76 13.84 12.29 3.94
N VAL A 77 14.74 11.34 3.65
CA VAL A 77 14.49 9.91 3.96
C VAL A 77 14.36 9.68 5.47
N PRO A 78 15.29 10.13 6.33
CA PRO A 78 15.12 9.98 7.78
C PRO A 78 13.87 10.69 8.31
N LEU A 79 13.59 11.90 7.84
CA LEU A 79 12.40 12.62 8.26
C LEU A 79 11.11 11.88 7.88
N ALA A 80 11.03 11.37 6.64
CA ALA A 80 9.90 10.57 6.17
C ALA A 80 9.75 9.27 6.99
N VAL A 81 10.85 8.61 7.36
CA VAL A 81 10.82 7.43 8.22
C VAL A 81 10.29 7.77 9.62
N VAL A 82 10.74 8.86 10.22
CA VAL A 82 10.27 9.29 11.55
C VAL A 82 8.80 9.66 11.52
N ILE A 83 8.36 10.46 10.55
CA ILE A 83 6.95 10.84 10.39
C ILE A 83 6.10 9.60 10.14
N GLY A 84 6.53 8.72 9.24
CA GLY A 84 5.82 7.48 8.92
C GLY A 84 5.71 6.53 10.12
N TRP A 85 6.78 6.39 10.91
CA TRP A 85 6.75 5.61 12.14
C TRP A 85 5.79 6.20 13.17
N LEU A 86 5.80 7.52 13.36
CA LEU A 86 4.86 8.19 14.26
C LEU A 86 3.42 8.02 13.81
N ASP A 87 3.16 8.13 12.50
CA ASP A 87 1.82 7.93 11.94
C ASP A 87 1.32 6.50 12.13
N TYR A 88 2.20 5.53 11.88
CA TYR A 88 1.90 4.11 12.03
C TYR A 88 1.60 3.72 13.48
N GLU A 89 2.35 4.25 14.44
CA GLU A 89 2.20 3.90 15.86
C GLU A 89 1.10 4.69 16.57
N LYS A 90 0.91 5.97 16.22
CA LYS A 90 0.19 6.91 17.10
C LYS A 90 -0.84 7.80 16.43
N LEU A 91 -0.84 7.95 15.12
CA LEU A 91 -1.70 8.92 14.44
C LEU A 91 -2.82 8.22 13.66
N ALA A 92 -2.88 8.41 12.34
CA ALA A 92 -4.05 8.08 11.56
C ALA A 92 -4.16 6.57 11.31
N VAL A 93 -3.04 5.88 11.08
CA VAL A 93 -3.05 4.47 10.66
C VAL A 93 -3.79 3.54 11.64
N PRO A 94 -3.57 3.58 12.97
CA PRO A 94 -4.32 2.73 13.90
C PRO A 94 -5.83 2.99 13.88
N VAL A 95 -6.22 4.26 13.72
CA VAL A 95 -7.63 4.66 13.67
C VAL A 95 -8.26 4.19 12.36
N ASP A 96 -7.62 4.45 11.23
CA ASP A 96 -8.11 4.09 9.90
C ASP A 96 -8.18 2.59 9.71
N THR A 97 -7.18 1.85 10.19
CA THR A 97 -7.19 0.37 10.14
C THR A 97 -8.30 -0.21 11.00
N ALA A 98 -8.52 0.32 12.21
CA ALA A 98 -9.62 -0.11 13.07
C ALA A 98 -10.99 0.23 12.46
N LEU A 99 -11.15 1.41 11.87
CA LEU A 99 -12.37 1.82 11.17
C LEU A 99 -12.64 0.94 9.96
N ALA A 100 -11.64 0.69 9.12
CA ALA A 100 -11.76 -0.17 7.95
C ALA A 100 -12.11 -1.62 8.35
N ALA A 101 -11.48 -2.15 9.39
CA ALA A 101 -11.80 -3.47 9.94
C ALA A 101 -13.26 -3.52 10.44
N LYS A 102 -13.72 -2.48 11.16
CA LYS A 102 -15.10 -2.37 11.63
C LYS A 102 -16.11 -2.10 10.51
N ALA A 103 -15.70 -1.52 9.39
CA ALA A 103 -16.58 -1.28 8.24
C ALA A 103 -16.76 -2.54 7.39
N SER A 104 -15.72 -3.38 7.30
CA SER A 104 -15.70 -4.57 6.45
C SER A 104 -16.72 -5.63 6.90
N PRO A 105 -17.70 -6.00 6.04
CA PRO A 105 -18.62 -7.11 6.32
C PRO A 105 -17.88 -8.44 6.52
N TRP A 106 -16.81 -8.67 5.76
CA TRP A 106 -16.00 -9.87 5.85
C TRP A 106 -15.33 -10.02 7.22
N VAL A 107 -14.74 -8.94 7.75
CA VAL A 107 -14.11 -8.97 9.09
C VAL A 107 -15.16 -9.22 10.18
N LYS A 108 -16.35 -8.60 10.08
CA LYS A 108 -17.45 -8.82 11.02
C LYS A 108 -17.92 -10.27 11.04
N ASP A 109 -18.13 -10.84 9.87
CA ASP A 109 -18.63 -12.21 9.74
C ASP A 109 -17.61 -13.24 10.23
N ILE A 110 -16.31 -13.01 9.96
CA ILE A 110 -15.24 -13.85 10.53
C ILE A 110 -15.20 -13.75 12.05
N ALA A 111 -15.22 -12.53 12.61
CA ALA A 111 -15.21 -12.35 14.07
C ALA A 111 -16.41 -13.05 14.73
N ARG A 112 -17.60 -12.93 14.13
CA ARG A 112 -18.80 -13.63 14.58
C ARG A 112 -18.66 -15.15 14.51
N ALA A 113 -18.14 -15.67 13.40
CA ALA A 113 -17.91 -17.10 13.24
C ALA A 113 -16.92 -17.64 14.29
N LEU A 114 -15.85 -16.90 14.61
CA LEU A 114 -14.90 -17.27 15.66
C LEU A 114 -15.55 -17.34 17.05
N ILE A 115 -16.43 -16.39 17.39
CA ILE A 115 -17.20 -16.43 18.64
C ILE A 115 -18.10 -17.67 18.68
N MET A 116 -18.83 -17.94 17.59
CA MET A 116 -19.69 -19.14 17.50
C MET A 116 -18.88 -20.43 17.67
N ILE A 117 -17.67 -20.51 17.11
CA ILE A 117 -16.78 -21.67 17.31
C ILE A 117 -16.39 -21.81 18.79
N ALA A 118 -16.01 -20.71 19.45
CA ALA A 118 -15.64 -20.71 20.86
C ALA A 118 -16.81 -21.13 21.79
N GLU A 119 -18.04 -20.80 21.41
CA GLU A 119 -19.27 -21.22 22.09
C GLU A 119 -19.68 -22.68 21.78
N GLY A 120 -18.94 -23.40 20.93
CA GLY A 120 -19.27 -24.76 20.48
C GLY A 120 -20.34 -24.82 19.38
N ARG A 121 -20.80 -23.68 18.86
CA ARG A 121 -21.82 -23.53 17.81
C ARG A 121 -21.23 -23.62 16.41
N ASN A 122 -20.47 -24.67 16.15
CA ASN A 122 -19.71 -24.85 14.91
C ASN A 122 -20.59 -24.86 13.64
N GLY A 123 -21.82 -25.39 13.74
CA GLY A 123 -22.76 -25.42 12.60
C GLY A 123 -23.13 -24.02 12.10
N GLU A 124 -23.43 -23.09 13.01
CA GLU A 124 -23.77 -21.71 12.66
C GLU A 124 -22.56 -20.94 12.10
N ALA A 125 -21.38 -21.18 12.65
CA ALA A 125 -20.13 -20.60 12.14
C ALA A 125 -19.87 -20.99 10.68
N ILE A 126 -20.12 -22.27 10.33
CA ILE A 126 -19.99 -22.76 8.96
C ILE A 126 -20.94 -22.01 8.01
N GLU A 127 -22.20 -21.81 8.39
CA GLU A 127 -23.16 -21.08 7.56
C GLU A 127 -22.77 -19.62 7.32
N VAL A 128 -22.22 -18.95 8.34
CA VAL A 128 -21.69 -17.59 8.19
C VAL A 128 -20.51 -17.55 7.21
N LEU A 129 -19.57 -18.50 7.33
CA LEU A 129 -18.38 -18.55 6.50
C LEU A 129 -18.64 -19.01 5.07
N LYS A 130 -19.67 -19.83 4.82
CA LYS A 130 -20.06 -20.29 3.48
C LYS A 130 -20.26 -19.13 2.49
N LYS A 131 -20.83 -18.02 2.95
CA LYS A 131 -21.04 -16.79 2.14
C LYS A 131 -19.77 -16.27 1.46
N TRP A 132 -18.61 -16.56 2.03
CA TRP A 132 -17.30 -16.08 1.58
C TRP A 132 -16.46 -17.18 0.91
N ALA A 133 -16.93 -18.43 0.92
CA ALA A 133 -16.19 -19.61 0.45
C ALA A 133 -16.58 -20.06 -0.98
N GLU A 134 -17.52 -19.37 -1.62
CA GLU A 134 -18.08 -19.70 -2.95
C GLU A 134 -17.36 -19.06 -4.15
#